data_AF-A0A286CB40-F1
#
_entry.id   AF-A0A286CB40-F1
#
_cell.length_a   1.000
_cell.length_b   1.000
_cell.length_c   1.000
_cell.angle_alpha   90.00
_cell.angle_beta   90.00
_cell.angle_gamma   90.00
#
_symmetry.space_group_name_H-M   'P 1'
#
loop_
_entity.id
_entity.type
_entity.pdbx_description
1 polymer ?
#
loop_
_entity_poly.entity_id
_entity_poly.type
_entity_poly.pdbx_seq_one_letter_code
_entity_poly.pdbx_strand_id
1 'polypeptide(L)'
;MSVGMRRRAATTGVTLTLAGALGLGLTTPAAYAAGQGPCYDGRCDITVSAPKTIKVNSRKFGFGTLKVNSVSSRSVKFSATSGGVYLSGSTSPGGTVKLNNLKIWVKSVSGHKAKLSLFPTRY
;
A
#
# COMPACT_ATOMS: atom_id res chain seq x y z
N MET A 1 69.64 -5.14 -14.42
CA MET A 1 69.65 -4.14 -13.33
C MET A 1 68.86 -4.71 -12.17
N SER A 2 69.44 -4.67 -10.98
CA SER A 2 69.11 -5.47 -9.79
C SER A 2 68.56 -4.59 -8.66
N VAL A 3 67.57 -5.12 -7.93
CA VAL A 3 67.36 -5.11 -6.46
C VAL A 3 67.22 -3.80 -5.66
N GLY A 4 66.21 -3.80 -4.76
CA GLY A 4 66.22 -3.13 -3.43
C GLY A 4 64.92 -2.35 -3.15
N MET A 5 63.91 -2.74 -2.34
CA MET A 5 63.77 -3.37 -1.01
C MET A 5 63.78 -2.38 0.19
N ARG A 6 62.61 -2.33 0.90
CA ARG A 6 62.30 -1.86 2.28
C ARG A 6 62.22 -0.33 2.50
N ARG A 7 61.33 0.24 3.33
CA ARG A 7 60.91 -0.03 4.75
C ARG A 7 59.50 0.56 5.01
N ARG A 8 58.50 -0.16 5.57
CA ARG A 8 58.08 -0.28 7.00
C ARG A 8 58.02 1.02 7.83
N ALA A 9 56.84 1.36 8.38
CA ALA A 9 56.60 1.57 9.81
C ALA A 9 55.08 1.71 10.11
N ALA A 10 54.65 1.08 11.20
CA ALA A 10 53.28 1.03 11.71
C ALA A 10 52.97 2.23 12.63
N THR A 11 51.69 2.57 12.82
CA THR A 11 51.23 3.24 14.04
C THR A 11 49.83 2.77 14.41
N THR A 12 49.75 2.32 15.64
CA THR A 12 48.64 1.71 16.37
C THR A 12 47.84 2.77 17.15
N GLY A 13 46.57 2.47 17.42
CA GLY A 13 45.80 3.01 18.56
C GLY A 13 44.89 4.21 18.22
N VAL A 14 43.76 4.46 18.87
CA VAL A 14 43.04 3.86 20.01
C VAL A 14 41.55 4.23 19.85
N THR A 15 40.68 3.35 20.31
CA THR A 15 39.22 3.47 20.52
C THR A 15 38.75 4.75 21.21
N LEU A 16 37.56 5.24 20.81
CA LEU A 16 36.69 6.05 21.67
C LEU A 16 35.23 5.59 21.51
N THR A 17 34.76 4.93 22.56
CA THR A 17 33.36 4.67 22.92
C THR A 17 32.64 5.97 23.26
N LEU A 18 31.37 6.13 22.85
CA LEU A 18 30.27 6.81 23.58
C LEU A 18 29.02 6.70 22.68
N ALA A 19 28.04 5.86 23.03
CA ALA A 19 26.97 6.10 23.99
C ALA A 19 25.75 6.80 23.34
N GLY A 20 24.62 6.09 23.41
CA GLY A 20 23.32 6.67 23.72
C GLY A 20 22.70 7.60 22.68
N ALA A 21 21.87 7.03 21.82
CA ALA A 21 20.59 7.64 21.53
C ALA A 21 19.50 6.60 21.80
N LEU A 22 18.84 6.78 22.94
CA LEU A 22 17.48 6.30 23.19
C LEU A 22 16.57 6.90 22.12
N GLY A 23 16.58 6.30 20.93
CA GLY A 23 15.57 6.55 19.92
C GLY A 23 14.32 5.79 20.31
N LEU A 24 13.49 6.40 21.16
CA LEU A 24 12.07 6.09 21.29
C LEU A 24 11.38 6.31 19.93
N GLY A 25 11.58 5.37 19.01
CA GLY A 25 10.85 5.26 17.76
C GLY A 25 9.93 4.07 17.89
N LEU A 26 8.76 4.26 18.48
CA LEU A 26 7.63 3.34 18.39
C LEU A 26 7.33 3.07 16.91
N THR A 27 7.99 2.09 16.33
CA THR A 27 7.61 1.52 15.03
C THR A 27 6.58 0.44 15.28
N THR A 28 5.36 0.84 15.63
CA THR A 28 4.19 -0.04 15.64
C THR A 28 3.08 0.56 14.77
N PRO A 29 2.44 -0.21 13.85
CA PRO A 29 2.64 -1.60 13.47
C PRO A 29 2.62 -1.81 11.94
N ALA A 30 3.79 -1.87 11.29
CA ALA A 30 3.85 -2.44 9.93
C ALA A 30 3.41 -3.92 9.93
N ALA A 31 3.50 -4.62 11.07
CA ALA A 31 3.11 -6.02 11.22
C ALA A 31 1.58 -6.26 11.12
N TYR A 32 0.73 -5.34 11.61
CA TYR A 32 -0.74 -5.48 11.46
C TYR A 32 -1.21 -5.11 10.06
N ALA A 33 -0.52 -4.18 9.38
CA ALA A 33 -0.73 -3.90 7.96
C ALA A 33 -0.24 -5.05 7.06
N ALA A 34 0.85 -5.74 7.44
CA ALA A 34 1.40 -6.87 6.70
C ALA A 34 0.48 -8.11 6.70
N GLY A 35 -0.26 -8.36 7.78
CA GLY A 35 -1.22 -9.48 7.85
C GLY A 35 -2.57 -9.22 7.18
N GLN A 36 -3.01 -7.96 7.09
CA GLN A 36 -4.34 -7.57 6.59
C GLN A 36 -4.32 -7.09 5.13
N GLY A 37 -3.14 -6.74 4.61
CA GLY A 37 -2.92 -6.29 3.24
C GLY A 37 -2.89 -4.76 3.11
N PRO A 38 -2.32 -4.24 2.01
CA PRO A 38 -1.96 -2.83 1.87
C PRO A 38 -3.15 -1.85 1.84
N CYS A 39 -4.37 -2.36 1.71
CA CYS A 39 -5.59 -1.56 1.57
C CYS A 39 -6.55 -1.70 2.76
N TYR A 40 -6.15 -2.37 3.85
CA TYR A 40 -7.06 -2.69 4.94
C TYR A 40 -7.71 -1.43 5.56
N ASP A 41 -6.92 -0.38 5.74
CA ASP A 41 -7.37 0.90 6.32
C ASP A 41 -8.13 1.79 5.32
N GLY A 42 -8.33 1.31 4.09
CA GLY A 42 -8.99 2.02 2.99
C GLY A 42 -8.19 3.18 2.43
N ARG A 43 -6.89 3.29 2.75
CA ARG A 43 -5.94 4.25 2.17
C ARG A 43 -4.84 3.51 1.44
N CYS A 44 -4.96 3.40 0.11
CA CYS A 44 -3.95 2.74 -0.70
C CYS A 44 -4.05 3.17 -2.17
N ASP A 45 -2.91 3.16 -2.87
CA ASP A 45 -2.86 3.19 -4.33
C ASP A 45 -2.51 1.79 -4.83
N ILE A 46 -3.32 1.24 -5.74
CA ILE A 46 -3.09 -0.08 -6.31
C ILE A 46 -3.28 -0.06 -7.82
N THR A 47 -2.61 -0.99 -8.50
CA THR A 47 -2.89 -1.29 -9.90
C THR A 47 -3.57 -2.65 -9.98
N VAL A 48 -4.68 -2.72 -10.71
CA VAL A 48 -5.43 -3.95 -10.96
C VAL A 48 -5.52 -4.18 -12.45
N SER A 49 -5.00 -5.32 -12.89
CA SER A 49 -5.04 -5.79 -14.30
C SER A 49 -6.10 -6.86 -14.55
N ALA A 50 -6.69 -7.40 -13.48
CA ALA A 50 -7.66 -8.47 -13.51
C ALA A 50 -8.64 -8.30 -12.33
N PRO A 51 -9.80 -8.97 -12.36
CA PRO A 51 -10.72 -8.98 -11.23
C PRO A 51 -10.00 -9.42 -9.95
N LYS A 52 -10.16 -8.66 -8.87
CA LYS A 52 -9.43 -8.88 -7.61
C LYS A 52 -10.31 -8.56 -6.42
N THR A 53 -10.13 -9.32 -5.35
CA THR A 53 -10.71 -9.01 -4.04
C THR A 53 -9.67 -8.33 -3.16
N ILE A 54 -10.06 -7.21 -2.55
CA ILE A 54 -9.26 -6.40 -1.65
C ILE A 54 -9.91 -6.49 -0.27
N LYS A 55 -9.15 -6.91 0.73
CA LYS A 55 -9.61 -6.91 2.13
C LYS A 55 -9.58 -5.49 2.66
N VAL A 56 -10.66 -5.10 3.34
CA VAL A 56 -10.79 -3.80 4.01
C VAL A 56 -11.42 -4.00 5.39
N ASN A 57 -11.27 -3.02 6.27
CA ASN A 57 -11.82 -3.09 7.62
C ASN A 57 -13.36 -3.04 7.61
N SER A 58 -14.01 -4.17 7.91
CA SER A 58 -15.47 -4.28 7.92
C SER A 58 -16.16 -3.37 8.93
N ARG A 59 -15.54 -3.12 10.09
CA ARG A 59 -16.09 -2.26 11.13
C ARG A 59 -16.11 -0.79 10.70
N LYS A 60 -15.11 -0.39 9.90
CA LYS A 60 -14.97 0.99 9.41
C LYS A 60 -15.81 1.26 8.16
N PHE A 61 -15.79 0.31 7.22
CA PHE A 61 -16.41 0.49 5.90
C PHE A 61 -17.78 -0.17 5.74
N GLY A 62 -18.23 -0.97 6.71
CA GLY A 62 -19.47 -1.75 6.65
C GLY A 62 -19.34 -3.06 5.86
N PHE A 63 -18.26 -3.25 5.11
CA PHE A 63 -17.96 -4.47 4.36
C PHE A 63 -16.50 -4.87 4.55
N GLY A 64 -16.22 -6.17 4.63
CA GLY A 64 -14.85 -6.68 4.82
C GLY A 64 -14.06 -6.90 3.54
N THR A 65 -14.76 -6.89 2.39
CA THR A 65 -14.15 -7.16 1.09
C THR A 65 -14.72 -6.23 0.03
N LEU A 66 -13.81 -5.59 -0.71
CA LEU A 66 -14.10 -4.87 -1.93
C LEU A 66 -13.68 -5.74 -3.12
N LYS A 67 -14.60 -6.01 -4.03
CA LYS A 67 -14.32 -6.72 -5.27
C LYS A 67 -14.22 -5.73 -6.42
N VAL A 68 -13.14 -5.84 -7.19
CA VAL A 68 -13.02 -5.28 -8.53
C VAL A 68 -13.52 -6.36 -9.49
N ASN A 69 -14.70 -6.17 -10.07
CA ASN A 69 -15.37 -7.19 -10.86
C ASN A 69 -14.83 -7.25 -12.29
N SER A 70 -14.58 -6.09 -12.90
CA SER A 70 -14.07 -5.99 -14.26
C SER A 70 -13.30 -4.70 -14.46
N VAL A 71 -12.22 -4.78 -15.23
CA VAL A 71 -11.44 -3.62 -15.67
C VAL A 71 -11.47 -3.58 -17.19
N SER A 72 -12.03 -2.51 -17.74
CA SER A 72 -12.07 -2.23 -19.17
C SER A 72 -11.53 -0.83 -19.44
N SER A 73 -11.06 -0.56 -20.66
CA SER A 73 -10.55 0.75 -21.07
C SER A 73 -11.53 1.91 -20.82
N ARG A 74 -12.83 1.62 -20.80
CA ARG A 74 -13.90 2.62 -20.61
C ARG A 74 -14.44 2.70 -19.19
N SER A 75 -14.34 1.61 -18.42
CA SER A 75 -14.99 1.51 -17.11
C SER A 75 -14.36 0.46 -16.20
N VAL A 76 -14.39 0.74 -14.91
CA VAL A 76 -14.06 -0.21 -13.84
C VAL A 76 -15.30 -0.45 -13.00
N LYS A 77 -15.63 -1.71 -12.77
CA LYS A 77 -16.78 -2.13 -11.95
C LYS A 77 -16.33 -2.64 -10.60
N PHE A 78 -17.03 -2.22 -9.57
CA PHE A 78 -16.79 -2.56 -8.18
C PHE A 78 -18.04 -3.16 -7.55
N SER A 79 -17.83 -4.04 -6.59
CA SER A 79 -18.88 -4.53 -5.72
C SER A 79 -18.38 -4.80 -4.30
N ALA A 80 -19.29 -4.74 -3.34
CA ALA A 80 -19.05 -5.10 -1.96
C ALA A 80 -20.34 -5.61 -1.34
N THR A 81 -20.24 -6.43 -0.29
CA THR A 81 -21.40 -6.90 0.48
C THR A 81 -21.29 -6.39 1.90
N SER A 82 -22.33 -5.70 2.37
CA SER A 82 -22.41 -5.06 3.70
C SER A 82 -23.67 -5.54 4.39
N GLY A 83 -23.55 -6.38 5.43
CA GLY A 83 -24.71 -6.82 6.23
C GLY A 83 -25.85 -7.47 5.42
N GLY A 84 -25.52 -8.22 4.36
CA GLY A 84 -26.52 -8.84 3.46
C GLY A 84 -26.96 -7.96 2.29
N VAL A 85 -26.60 -6.67 2.28
CA VAL A 85 -26.87 -5.76 1.16
C VAL A 85 -25.72 -5.80 0.15
N TYR A 86 -26.07 -5.98 -1.12
CA TYR A 86 -25.10 -5.90 -2.22
C TYR A 86 -24.95 -4.45 -2.70
N LEU A 87 -23.74 -3.92 -2.60
CA LEU A 87 -23.35 -2.61 -3.09
C LEU A 87 -22.56 -2.80 -4.39
N SER A 88 -22.87 -2.00 -5.40
CA SER A 88 -22.10 -1.99 -6.64
C SER A 88 -21.98 -0.59 -7.20
N GLY A 89 -20.96 -0.38 -8.02
CA GLY A 89 -20.75 0.88 -8.69
C GLY A 89 -19.75 0.73 -9.83
N SER A 90 -19.82 1.61 -10.80
CA SER A 90 -18.87 1.65 -11.91
C SER A 90 -18.52 3.08 -12.26
N THR A 91 -17.29 3.28 -12.71
CA THR A 91 -16.87 4.60 -13.18
C THR A 91 -15.82 4.49 -14.28
N SER A 92 -15.70 5.55 -15.06
CA SER A 92 -14.72 5.72 -16.12
C SER A 92 -13.39 6.27 -15.57
N PRO A 93 -12.30 6.22 -16.37
CA PRO A 93 -11.05 6.86 -15.98
C PRO A 93 -11.26 8.32 -15.54
N GLY A 94 -10.64 8.73 -14.45
CA GLY A 94 -10.80 10.04 -13.81
C GLY A 94 -11.97 10.12 -12.83
N GLY A 95 -12.92 9.18 -12.88
CA GLY A 95 -14.13 9.19 -12.07
C GLY A 95 -13.98 8.54 -10.69
N THR A 96 -14.93 8.82 -9.80
CA THR A 96 -14.95 8.26 -8.44
C THR A 96 -16.24 7.49 -8.18
N VAL A 97 -16.14 6.45 -7.36
CA VAL A 97 -17.26 5.67 -6.83
C VAL A 97 -17.21 5.74 -5.31
N LYS A 98 -18.35 5.92 -4.66
CA LYS A 98 -18.46 5.80 -3.22
C LYS A 98 -19.27 4.56 -2.88
N LEU A 99 -18.70 3.65 -2.11
CA LEU A 99 -19.39 2.50 -1.53
C LEU A 99 -19.36 2.67 0.00
N ASN A 100 -20.53 2.97 0.57
CA ASN A 100 -20.67 3.30 1.99
C ASN A 100 -19.66 4.37 2.47
N ASN A 101 -18.72 3.99 3.35
CA ASN A 101 -17.69 4.88 3.91
C ASN A 101 -16.34 4.84 3.16
N LEU A 102 -16.29 4.25 1.97
CA LEU A 102 -15.09 4.13 1.14
C LEU A 102 -15.31 4.83 -0.21
N LYS A 103 -14.43 5.78 -0.54
CA LYS A 103 -14.33 6.40 -1.86
C LYS A 103 -13.21 5.71 -2.63
N ILE A 104 -13.50 5.37 -3.88
CA ILE A 104 -12.60 4.72 -4.81
C ILE A 104 -12.46 5.66 -6.00
N TRP A 105 -11.23 6.08 -6.28
CA TRP A 105 -10.89 6.92 -7.43
C TRP A 105 -10.19 6.07 -8.49
N VAL A 106 -10.73 6.04 -9.69
CA VAL A 106 -10.06 5.45 -10.85
C VAL A 106 -9.18 6.54 -11.47
N LYS A 107 -7.91 6.60 -11.10
CA LYS A 107 -6.99 7.64 -11.59
C LYS A 107 -6.81 7.55 -13.10
N SER A 108 -6.60 6.33 -13.60
CA SER A 108 -6.46 6.08 -15.03
C SER A 108 -6.70 4.61 -15.35
N VAL A 109 -7.01 4.33 -16.62
CA VAL A 109 -7.03 2.98 -17.17
C VAL A 109 -6.21 2.97 -18.45
N SER A 110 -5.37 1.96 -18.60
CA SER A 110 -4.59 1.69 -19.81
C SER A 110 -4.78 0.22 -20.19
N GLY A 111 -5.42 -0.03 -21.34
CA GLY A 111 -5.85 -1.38 -21.72
C GLY A 111 -6.76 -2.00 -20.67
N HIS A 112 -6.29 -3.10 -20.06
CA HIS A 112 -6.98 -3.80 -18.97
C HIS A 112 -6.41 -3.50 -17.58
N LYS A 113 -5.56 -2.47 -17.45
CA LYS A 113 -4.92 -2.07 -16.19
C LYS A 113 -5.52 -0.78 -15.66
N ALA A 114 -6.10 -0.80 -14.47
CA ALA A 114 -6.61 0.39 -13.79
C ALA A 114 -5.71 0.75 -12.60
N LYS A 115 -5.36 2.04 -12.50
CA LYS A 115 -4.76 2.62 -11.30
C LYS A 115 -5.87 3.15 -10.41
N LEU A 116 -6.00 2.57 -9.22
CA LEU A 116 -7.02 2.92 -8.24
C LEU A 116 -6.38 3.57 -7.03
N SER A 117 -7.09 4.52 -6.45
CA SER A 117 -6.74 5.14 -5.19
C SER A 117 -7.96 5.09 -4.27
N LEU A 118 -7.78 4.49 -3.09
CA LEU A 118 -8.85 4.27 -2.12
C LEU A 118 -8.69 5.27 -0.98
N PHE A 119 -9.81 5.82 -0.52
CA PHE A 119 -9.86 6.78 0.57
C PHE A 119 -11.08 6.56 1.47
N PRO A 120 -10.94 6.62 2.81
CA PRO A 120 -12.07 6.68 3.72
C PRO A 120 -12.83 7.99 3.55
N THR A 121 -14.17 7.95 3.58
CA THR A 121 -15.02 9.17 3.55
C THR A 121 -15.52 9.59 4.92
N ARG A 122 -15.48 8.70 5.91
CA ARG A 122 -15.74 8.98 7.32
C ARG A 122 -14.72 8.24 8.19
N TYR A 123 -14.37 8.84 9.32
CA TYR A 123 -13.39 8.32 10.29
C TYR A 123 -14.10 7.55 11.40
#